data_AF-A0A6J3M771-F1
#
_entry.id   AF-A0A6J3M771-F1
#
_cell.length_a   1.000
_cell.length_b   1.000
_cell.length_c   1.000
_cell.angle_alpha   90.00
_cell.angle_beta   90.00
_cell.angle_gamma   90.00
#
_symmetry.space_group_name_H-M   'P 1'
#
loop_
_entity.id
_entity.type
_entity.pdbx_description
1 polymer ?
#
loop_
_entity_poly.entity_id
_entity_poly.type
_entity_poly.pdbx_seq_one_letter_code
_entity_poly.pdbx_strand_id
1 'polypeptide(L)'
;MNTHHASCSASALPAVASSDAVPGPRCATCGAVTSRLTYFKTRSSNRNGNAGRPYLKCMICNKFVTFTDCRGINNDAPRCVCGLLSRQQIAGRMGTRTPRGLHYVCSLGQCEFYQARTNAQGEQQVLAEHLIDLFAKLNVI
;
A
#
# COMPACT_ATOMS: atom_id res chain seq x y z
N MET A 1 -26.00 -5.31 0.85
CA MET A 1 -25.43 -3.95 0.69
C MET A 1 -24.12 -4.09 -0.08
N ASN A 2 -24.13 -3.66 -1.35
CA ASN A 2 -23.06 -3.90 -2.33
C ASN A 2 -21.77 -3.16 -1.96
N THR A 3 -20.69 -3.90 -1.73
CA THR A 3 -19.33 -3.35 -1.64
C THR A 3 -18.73 -3.27 -3.05
N HIS A 4 -18.86 -2.11 -3.68
CA HIS A 4 -18.09 -1.79 -4.88
C HIS A 4 -16.62 -1.57 -4.48
N HIS A 5 -15.86 -2.67 -4.40
CA HIS A 5 -14.40 -2.60 -4.37
C HIS A 5 -13.92 -2.19 -5.77
N ALA A 6 -13.25 -1.04 -5.86
CA ALA A 6 -12.49 -0.70 -7.05
C ALA A 6 -11.32 -1.68 -7.16
N SER A 7 -11.54 -2.80 -7.85
CA SER A 7 -10.51 -3.77 -8.18
C SER A 7 -9.53 -3.13 -9.14
N CYS A 8 -8.25 -3.09 -8.78
CA CYS A 8 -7.20 -2.73 -9.73
C CYS A 8 -7.22 -3.77 -10.85
N SER A 9 -7.37 -3.31 -12.10
CA SER A 9 -7.35 -4.21 -13.25
C SER A 9 -6.11 -5.07 -13.21
N ALA A 10 -6.31 -6.37 -13.03
CA ALA A 10 -5.28 -7.39 -12.97
C ALA A 10 -4.74 -7.70 -14.38
N SER A 11 -4.25 -6.70 -15.10
CA SER A 11 -3.60 -6.92 -16.39
C SER A 11 -2.09 -7.08 -16.16
N ALA A 12 -1.72 -8.26 -15.65
CA ALA A 12 -0.48 -9.01 -15.85
C ALA A 12 -0.24 -10.03 -14.70
N LEU A 13 -1.20 -10.92 -14.45
CA LEU A 13 -0.90 -12.15 -13.72
C LEU A 13 -0.46 -13.21 -14.76
N PRO A 14 0.78 -13.70 -14.77
CA PRO A 14 1.07 -14.92 -15.50
C PRO A 14 0.25 -16.05 -14.86
N ALA A 15 -0.35 -16.89 -15.72
CA ALA A 15 -1.18 -18.01 -15.33
C ALA A 15 -0.36 -19.01 -14.50
N VAL A 16 -0.49 -18.94 -13.17
CA VAL A 16 -0.16 -20.05 -12.28
C VAL A 16 -1.47 -20.74 -11.92
N ALA A 17 -1.67 -21.91 -12.53
CA ALA A 17 -2.74 -22.82 -12.19
C ALA A 17 -2.51 -23.35 -10.78
N SER A 18 -3.34 -22.94 -9.81
CA SER A 18 -3.78 -23.71 -8.64
C SER A 18 -4.83 -22.91 -7.86
N SER A 19 -5.82 -23.61 -7.34
CA SER A 19 -7.10 -23.11 -6.78
C SER A 19 -7.01 -22.36 -5.45
N ASP A 20 -5.91 -21.68 -5.16
CA ASP A 20 -5.78 -20.86 -3.95
C ASP A 20 -6.36 -19.48 -4.23
N ALA A 21 -7.56 -19.23 -3.72
CA ALA A 21 -8.17 -17.91 -3.71
C ALA A 21 -7.13 -16.88 -3.25
N VAL A 22 -6.90 -15.83 -4.07
CA VAL A 22 -5.97 -14.75 -3.74
C VAL A 22 -6.27 -14.30 -2.31
N PRO A 23 -5.36 -14.54 -1.35
CA PRO A 23 -5.72 -14.42 0.04
C PRO A 23 -5.99 -12.93 0.33
N GLY A 24 -7.14 -12.60 0.93
CA GLY A 24 -7.56 -11.22 1.20
C GLY A 24 -6.81 -10.57 2.38
N PRO A 25 -6.89 -9.24 2.55
CA PRO A 25 -6.14 -8.49 3.57
C PRO A 25 -6.21 -9.09 4.98
N ARG A 26 -5.07 -9.10 5.70
CA ARG A 26 -4.96 -9.55 7.09
C ARG A 26 -4.18 -8.56 7.94
N CYS A 27 -4.56 -8.41 9.21
CA CYS A 27 -3.73 -7.69 10.16
C CYS A 27 -2.46 -8.50 10.46
N ALA A 28 -1.29 -7.95 10.16
CA ALA A 28 -0.03 -8.66 10.40
C ALA A 28 0.31 -8.88 11.88
N THR A 29 -0.33 -8.14 12.81
CA THR A 29 -0.15 -8.34 14.26
C THR A 29 -1.01 -9.47 14.84
N CYS A 30 -2.29 -9.60 14.46
CA CYS A 30 -3.21 -10.57 15.07
C CYS A 30 -3.84 -11.57 14.09
N GLY A 31 -3.49 -11.51 12.81
CA GLY A 31 -4.03 -12.37 11.76
C GLY A 31 -5.49 -12.10 11.37
N ALA A 32 -6.15 -11.09 11.96
CA ALA A 32 -7.55 -10.77 11.67
C ALA A 32 -7.79 -10.54 10.17
N VAL A 33 -8.76 -11.27 9.61
CA VAL A 33 -9.19 -11.21 8.21
C VAL A 33 -10.30 -10.18 7.98
N THR A 34 -10.70 -9.98 6.73
CA THR A 34 -11.65 -8.96 6.27
C THR A 34 -12.92 -8.80 7.12
N SER A 35 -13.52 -9.86 7.66
CA SER A 35 -14.70 -9.78 8.53
C SER A 35 -14.48 -9.01 9.85
N ARG A 36 -13.21 -8.82 10.25
CA ARG A 36 -12.80 -8.07 11.44
C ARG A 36 -11.95 -6.84 11.13
N LEU A 37 -11.89 -6.46 9.85
CA LEU A 37 -11.27 -5.22 9.40
C LEU A 37 -12.36 -4.21 9.05
N THR A 38 -12.16 -2.96 9.45
CA THR A 38 -13.11 -1.89 9.16
C THR A 38 -12.55 -0.96 8.10
N TYR A 39 -13.40 -0.60 7.15
CA TYR A 39 -13.07 0.34 6.09
C TYR A 39 -13.16 1.77 6.59
N PHE A 40 -12.17 2.57 6.24
CA PHE A 40 -12.09 3.99 6.52
C PHE A 40 -11.60 4.74 5.29
N LYS A 41 -11.77 6.07 5.33
CA LYS A 41 -11.17 6.99 4.35
C LYS A 41 -10.34 8.02 5.09
N THR A 42 -9.14 8.30 4.60
CA THR A 42 -8.31 9.37 5.18
C THR A 42 -8.97 10.73 4.97
N ARG A 43 -8.72 11.66 5.89
CA ARG A 43 -9.24 13.04 5.80
C ARG A 43 -8.63 13.77 4.60
N SER A 44 -9.38 14.69 4.02
CA SER A 44 -8.93 15.58 2.94
C SER A 44 -7.73 16.44 3.34
N SER A 45 -7.58 16.75 4.64
CA SER A 45 -6.47 17.53 5.19
C SER A 45 -5.19 16.73 5.45
N ASN A 46 -5.11 15.45 5.05
CA ASN A 46 -3.91 14.64 5.26
C ASN A 46 -2.75 15.11 4.37
N ARG A 47 -1.75 15.75 4.99
CA ARG A 47 -0.55 16.33 4.32
C ARG A 47 0.56 15.32 3.99
N ASN A 48 0.30 14.02 4.11
CA ASN A 48 1.27 12.98 3.79
C ASN A 48 1.06 12.36 2.40
N GLY A 49 0.41 13.11 1.49
CA GLY A 49 0.04 12.61 0.17
C GLY A 49 -1.08 11.56 0.20
N ASN A 50 -1.59 11.18 1.38
CA ASN A 50 -2.56 10.12 1.54
C ASN A 50 -4.01 10.62 1.62
N ALA A 51 -4.28 11.90 1.35
CA ALA A 51 -5.62 12.48 1.45
C ALA A 51 -6.65 11.74 0.57
N GLY A 52 -7.83 11.48 1.13
CA GLY A 52 -8.94 10.82 0.45
C GLY A 52 -8.75 9.32 0.15
N ARG A 53 -7.63 8.70 0.52
CA ARG A 53 -7.37 7.29 0.27
C ARG A 53 -8.22 6.37 1.17
N PRO A 54 -8.88 5.36 0.60
CA PRO A 54 -9.55 4.33 1.39
C PRO A 54 -8.57 3.31 1.95
N TYR A 55 -8.81 2.86 3.19
CA TYR A 55 -7.95 1.90 3.87
C TYR A 55 -8.72 0.97 4.80
N LEU A 56 -8.10 -0.18 5.11
CA LEU A 56 -8.57 -1.11 6.14
C LEU A 56 -7.80 -0.88 7.43
N LYS A 57 -8.52 -0.93 8.55
CA LYS A 57 -7.96 -0.87 9.90
C LYS A 57 -8.42 -2.08 10.69
N CYS A 58 -7.50 -2.70 11.41
CA CYS A 58 -7.83 -3.73 12.38
C CYS A 58 -8.34 -3.05 13.65
N MET A 59 -9.59 -3.33 14.04
CA MET A 59 -10.18 -2.73 15.23
C MET A 59 -9.69 -3.37 16.53
N ILE A 60 -9.27 -4.64 16.48
CA ILE A 60 -8.68 -5.34 17.64
C ILE A 60 -7.33 -4.71 18.01
N CYS A 61 -6.44 -4.53 17.02
CA CYS A 61 -5.11 -3.96 17.26
C CYS A 61 -5.09 -2.43 17.17
N ASN A 62 -6.17 -1.79 16.73
CA ASN A 62 -6.24 -0.37 16.41
C ASN A 62 -5.18 0.09 15.37
N LYS A 63 -4.76 -0.80 14.46
CA LYS A 63 -3.68 -0.57 13.48
C LYS A 63 -4.18 -0.47 12.04
N PHE A 64 -3.54 0.38 11.25
CA PHE A 64 -3.67 0.38 9.78
C PHE A 64 -3.23 -0.99 9.22
N VAL A 65 -3.94 -1.48 8.20
CA VAL A 65 -3.60 -2.74 7.52
C VAL A 65 -3.09 -2.46 6.11
N THR A 66 -3.92 -1.91 5.23
CA THR A 66 -3.53 -1.56 3.87
C THR A 66 -4.47 -0.52 3.27
N PHE A 67 -4.01 0.23 2.27
CA PHE A 67 -4.88 1.00 1.38
C PHE A 67 -5.57 0.05 0.40
N THR A 68 -6.83 0.34 0.07
CA THR A 68 -7.64 -0.49 -0.83
C THR A 68 -7.80 0.09 -2.23
N ASP A 69 -7.23 1.27 -2.50
CA ASP A 69 -7.13 1.85 -3.83
C ASP A 69 -5.95 1.26 -4.64
N CYS A 70 -5.76 1.70 -5.88
CA CYS A 70 -4.68 1.23 -6.75
C CYS A 70 -3.43 2.12 -6.75
N ARG A 71 -3.40 3.17 -5.92
CA ARG A 71 -2.31 4.15 -5.94
C ARG A 71 -1.00 3.53 -5.49
N GLY A 72 0.05 3.70 -6.29
CA GLY A 72 1.36 3.12 -6.06
C GLY A 72 1.49 1.63 -6.42
N ILE A 73 0.48 1.01 -7.04
CA ILE A 73 0.61 -0.32 -7.64
C ILE A 73 1.10 -0.14 -9.08
N ASN A 74 2.25 -0.73 -9.42
CA ASN A 74 2.78 -0.75 -10.77
C ASN A 74 3.47 -2.09 -11.07
N ASN A 75 3.63 -2.42 -12.35
CA ASN A 75 4.20 -3.72 -12.78
C ASN A 75 5.72 -3.80 -12.58
N ASP A 76 6.39 -2.66 -12.42
CA ASP A 76 7.83 -2.57 -12.19
C ASP A 76 8.20 -2.73 -10.70
N ALA A 77 7.22 -2.76 -9.81
CA ALA A 77 7.42 -2.91 -8.38
C ALA A 77 7.88 -4.34 -8.06
N PRO A 78 8.77 -4.51 -7.07
CA PRO A 78 9.14 -5.84 -6.61
C PRO A 78 7.91 -6.58 -6.08
N ARG A 79 7.90 -7.91 -6.21
CA ARG A 79 6.87 -8.73 -5.57
C ARG A 79 7.16 -8.84 -4.08
N CYS A 80 6.11 -8.82 -3.27
CA CYS A 80 6.20 -9.10 -1.83
C CYS A 80 6.30 -10.62 -1.56
N VAL A 81 6.46 -11.01 -0.30
CA VAL A 81 6.53 -12.42 0.14
C VAL A 81 5.30 -13.22 -0.28
N CYS A 82 4.13 -12.58 -0.40
CA CYS A 82 2.89 -13.21 -0.87
C CYS A 82 2.88 -13.50 -2.38
N GLY A 83 3.94 -13.14 -3.13
CA GLY A 83 4.01 -13.27 -4.58
C GLY A 83 3.23 -12.19 -5.37
N LEU A 84 2.57 -11.26 -4.68
CA LEU A 84 1.81 -10.16 -5.30
C LEU A 84 2.68 -8.92 -5.50
N LEU A 85 2.30 -8.06 -6.46
CA LEU A 85 2.92 -6.74 -6.64
C LEU A 85 2.87 -5.96 -5.33
N SER A 86 4.01 -5.37 -4.95
CA SER A 86 4.08 -4.46 -3.82
C SER A 86 3.49 -3.09 -4.16
N ARG A 87 3.15 -2.31 -3.14
CA ARG A 87 2.66 -0.94 -3.25
C ARG A 87 3.78 0.02 -2.89
N GLN A 88 4.07 0.94 -3.81
CA GLN A 88 4.90 2.08 -3.53
C GLN A 88 4.17 3.09 -2.63
N GLN A 89 4.87 3.56 -1.61
CA GLN A 89 4.40 4.54 -0.65
C GLN A 89 5.49 5.58 -0.37
N ILE A 90 5.08 6.68 0.27
CA ILE A 90 5.96 7.72 0.77
C ILE A 90 5.98 7.68 2.30
N ALA A 91 7.17 7.77 2.89
CA ALA A 91 7.32 7.87 4.33
C ALA A 91 6.71 9.18 4.87
N GLY A 92 6.29 9.15 6.13
CA GLY A 92 5.83 10.34 6.84
C GLY A 92 6.92 11.41 6.96
N ARG A 93 6.51 12.62 7.38
CA ARG A 93 7.43 13.76 7.59
C ARG A 93 8.38 13.56 8.77
N MET A 94 7.94 12.83 9.78
CA MET A 94 8.60 12.69 11.08
C MET A 94 8.57 11.23 11.51
N GLY A 95 9.46 10.86 12.43
CA GLY A 95 9.47 9.51 13.03
C GLY A 95 9.86 8.38 12.07
N THR A 96 10.51 8.72 10.95
CA THR A 96 11.02 7.75 9.98
C THR A 96 12.50 8.03 9.72
N ARG A 97 13.28 6.99 9.40
CA ARG A 97 14.72 7.10 9.13
C ARG A 97 15.00 8.05 7.96
N THR A 98 14.15 8.00 6.93
CA THR A 98 14.25 8.84 5.73
C THR A 98 12.91 9.53 5.50
N PRO A 99 12.70 10.75 6.02
CA PRO A 99 11.49 11.52 5.77
C PRO A 99 11.21 11.64 4.27
N ARG A 100 9.96 11.43 3.86
CA ARG A 100 9.54 11.43 2.45
C ARG A 100 10.26 10.39 1.56
N GLY A 101 10.93 9.41 2.15
CA GLY A 101 11.55 8.30 1.43
C GLY A 101 10.50 7.40 0.77
N LEU A 102 10.73 7.10 -0.51
CA LEU A 102 9.94 6.14 -1.26
C LEU A 102 10.29 4.72 -0.84
N HIS A 103 9.28 3.88 -0.68
CA HIS A 103 9.45 2.49 -0.27
C HIS A 103 8.30 1.64 -0.80
N TYR A 104 8.50 0.33 -0.84
CA TYR A 104 7.55 -0.67 -1.26
C TYR A 104 7.08 -1.49 -0.06
N VAL A 105 5.77 -1.75 0.02
CA VAL A 105 5.16 -2.59 1.07
C VAL A 105 4.22 -3.63 0.46
N CYS A 106 3.83 -4.65 1.23
CA CYS A 106 2.79 -5.58 0.80
C CYS A 106 1.49 -4.83 0.44
N SER A 107 0.99 -5.02 -0.78
CA SER A 107 -0.23 -4.35 -1.26
C SER A 107 -1.49 -4.76 -0.51
N LEU A 108 -1.49 -5.95 0.12
CA LEU A 108 -2.59 -6.45 0.95
C LEU A 108 -2.35 -6.32 2.46
N GLY A 109 -1.16 -5.86 2.89
CA GLY A 109 -0.80 -5.78 4.31
C GLY A 109 -0.67 -7.13 5.01
N GLN A 110 -0.56 -8.24 4.27
CA GLN A 110 -0.53 -9.60 4.82
C GLN A 110 0.83 -10.05 5.35
N CYS A 111 1.90 -9.53 4.75
CA CYS A 111 3.26 -9.81 5.18
C CYS A 111 3.98 -8.50 5.50
N GLU A 112 5.06 -8.62 6.27
CA GLU A 112 5.93 -7.52 6.69
C GLU A 112 6.93 -7.10 5.60
N PHE A 113 6.60 -7.33 4.32
CA PHE A 113 7.47 -6.94 3.22
C PHE A 113 7.68 -5.42 3.24
N TYR A 114 8.95 -5.03 3.27
CA TYR A 114 9.40 -3.65 3.19
C TYR A 114 10.67 -3.59 2.35
N GLN A 115 10.73 -2.67 1.40
CA GLN A 115 11.94 -2.40 0.64
C GLN A 115 12.04 -0.90 0.32
N ALA A 116 13.17 -0.27 0.66
CA ALA A 116 13.41 1.10 0.23
C ALA A 116 13.55 1.16 -1.30
N ARG A 117 12.94 2.16 -1.95
CA ARG A 117 13.19 2.44 -3.36
C ARG A 117 14.48 3.23 -3.47
N THR A 118 15.51 2.64 -4.05
CA THR A 118 16.86 3.23 -4.11
C THR A 118 17.26 3.70 -5.51
N ASN A 119 18.19 4.66 -5.60
CA ASN A 119 18.86 5.03 -6.85
C ASN A 119 20.01 4.05 -7.17
N ALA A 120 20.76 4.32 -8.25
CA ALA A 120 21.89 3.47 -8.67
C ALA A 120 23.03 3.41 -7.63
N GLN A 121 23.11 4.39 -6.72
CA GLN A 121 24.08 4.47 -5.64
C GLN A 121 23.60 3.74 -4.37
N GLY A 122 22.40 3.16 -4.38
CA GLY A 122 21.83 2.47 -3.22
C GLY A 122 21.17 3.41 -2.19
N GLU A 123 21.05 4.70 -2.49
CA GLU A 123 20.42 5.67 -1.61
C GLU A 123 18.92 5.68 -1.81
N GLN A 124 18.16 5.75 -0.71
CA GLN A 124 16.70 5.82 -0.79
C GLN A 124 16.26 7.11 -1.48
N GLN A 125 15.45 6.97 -2.53
CA GLN A 125 14.88 8.11 -3.26
C GLN A 125 13.89 8.85 -2.36
N VAL A 126 14.05 10.17 -2.27
CA VAL A 126 13.20 11.05 -1.48
C VAL A 126 12.37 11.92 -2.42
N LEU A 127 11.07 12.04 -2.13
CA LEU A 127 10.21 12.93 -2.90
C LEU A 127 10.18 14.33 -2.28
N ALA A 128 10.50 15.35 -3.07
CA ALA A 128 10.41 16.75 -2.64
C ALA A 128 8.96 17.12 -2.28
N GLU A 129 8.77 17.92 -1.22
CA GLU A 129 7.43 18.26 -0.67
C GLU A 129 6.48 18.82 -1.74
N HIS A 130 6.97 19.71 -2.61
CA HIS A 130 6.14 20.33 -3.66
C HIS A 130 5.67 19.36 -4.76
N LEU A 131 6.27 18.17 -4.86
CA LEU A 131 5.90 17.14 -5.84
C LEU A 131 4.92 16.11 -5.29
N ILE A 132 4.72 16.05 -3.97
CA ILE A 132 3.89 15.03 -3.32
C ILE A 132 2.45 15.08 -3.84
N ASP A 133 1.87 16.28 -3.91
CA ASP A 133 0.49 16.45 -4.35
C ASP A 133 0.32 16.08 -5.84
N LEU A 134 1.33 16.37 -6.67
CA LEU A 134 1.33 15.97 -8.08
C LEU A 134 1.37 14.44 -8.20
N PHE A 135 2.29 13.78 -7.51
CA PHE A 135 2.44 12.32 -7.57
C PHE A 135 1.22 11.60 -6.99
N ALA A 136 0.59 12.17 -5.95
CA ALA A 136 -0.66 11.68 -5.40
C ALA A 136 -1.82 11.77 -6.40
N LYS A 137 -1.93 12.89 -7.14
CA LYS A 137 -2.95 13.08 -8.19
C LYS A 137 -2.73 12.17 -9.40
N LEU A 138 -1.48 11.83 -9.69
CA LEU A 138 -1.09 10.89 -10.75
C LEU A 138 -1.13 9.41 -10.30
N ASN A 139 -1.62 9.12 -9.09
CA ASN A 139 -1.72 7.77 -8.52
C ASN A 139 -0.39 7.00 -8.39
N VAL A 140 0.75 7.70 -8.35
CA VAL A 140 2.10 7.10 -8.27
C VAL A 140 2.48 6.69 -6.83
N ILE A 141 1.89 7.34 -5.83
CA ILE A 141 2.05 7.07 -4.39
C ILE A 141 0.71 7.15 -3.69
#